data_AF-A0A4P5WK21-F1
#
_entry.id   AF-A0A4P5WK21-F1
#
_cell.length_a   1.000
_cell.length_b   1.000
_cell.length_c   1.000
_cell.angle_alpha   90.00
_cell.angle_beta   90.00
_cell.angle_gamma   90.00
#
_symmetry.space_group_name_H-M   'P 1'
#
loop_
_entity.id
_entity.type
_entity.pdbx_description
1 polymer ?
#
loop_
_entity_poly.entity_id
_entity_poly.type
_entity_poly.pdbx_seq_one_letter_code
_entity_poly.pdbx_strand_id
1 'polypeptide(L)'
;MQQGDQPFLLTAANGPNGAVLFQGLRQAAFQSARLPPRRLDTPWVIGQQGNIEGEYWHGHLSLLVVFERQLNPDERLAVQTAISSRFSMPLQAQPTAEPASPEQLALASLCLVLLNTNEFAFID
;
A
#
# COMPACT_ATOMS: atom_id res chain seq x y z
N MET A 1 -16.39 7.36 -14.02
CA MET A 1 -15.62 7.30 -12.77
C MET A 1 -16.12 6.11 -11.96
N GLN A 2 -15.42 4.98 -12.00
CA GLN A 2 -15.87 3.70 -11.41
C GLN A 2 -14.71 2.97 -10.69
N GLN A 3 -13.78 3.74 -10.14
CA GLN A 3 -12.59 3.23 -9.46
C GLN A 3 -12.82 3.35 -7.95
N GLY A 4 -13.67 2.46 -7.42
CA GLY A 4 -14.09 2.48 -6.00
C GLY A 4 -14.88 1.25 -5.55
N ASP A 5 -15.49 0.50 -6.49
CA ASP A 5 -16.36 -0.64 -6.16
C ASP A 5 -15.66 -2.00 -6.12
N GLN A 6 -14.38 -2.07 -6.50
CA GLN A 6 -13.65 -3.34 -6.52
C GLN A 6 -12.94 -3.58 -5.19
N PRO A 7 -13.18 -4.71 -4.50
CA PRO A 7 -12.46 -5.04 -3.28
C PRO A 7 -10.98 -5.24 -3.59
N PHE A 8 -10.13 -4.74 -2.70
CA PHE A 8 -8.69 -4.90 -2.79
C PHE A 8 -8.09 -5.25 -1.42
N LEU A 9 -6.91 -5.85 -1.46
CA LEU A 9 -6.12 -6.16 -0.27
C LEU A 9 -4.85 -5.32 -0.26
N LEU A 10 -4.64 -4.58 0.82
CA LEU A 10 -3.35 -3.97 1.13
C LEU A 10 -2.66 -4.80 2.20
N THR A 11 -1.38 -5.08 2.01
CA THR A 11 -0.55 -5.73 3.03
C THR A 11 0.71 -4.91 3.20
N ALA A 12 0.92 -4.38 4.40
CA ALA A 12 2.16 -3.71 4.77
C ALA A 12 2.92 -4.57 5.78
N ALA A 13 4.24 -4.59 5.67
CA ALA A 13 5.10 -5.21 6.66
C ALA A 13 6.31 -4.33 6.92
N ASN A 14 6.72 -4.26 8.19
CA ASN A 14 7.92 -3.55 8.62
C ASN A 14 8.66 -4.41 9.64
N GLY A 15 9.96 -4.65 9.45
CA GLY A 15 10.73 -5.50 10.34
C GLY A 15 12.17 -5.74 9.87
N PRO A 16 12.84 -6.80 10.34
CA PRO A 16 14.23 -7.10 10.02
C PRO A 16 14.54 -7.19 8.51
N ASN A 17 13.55 -7.57 7.70
CA ASN A 17 13.69 -7.70 6.23
C ASN A 17 13.29 -6.42 5.48
N GLY A 18 13.25 -5.28 6.18
CA GLY A 18 12.88 -3.99 5.61
C GLY A 18 11.38 -3.69 5.70
N ALA A 19 10.95 -2.69 4.93
CA ALA A 19 9.56 -2.30 4.81
C ALA A 19 9.04 -2.56 3.40
N VAL A 20 7.85 -3.15 3.31
CA VAL A 20 7.25 -3.58 2.05
C VAL A 20 5.75 -3.34 2.06
N LEU A 21 5.22 -2.91 0.92
CA LEU A 21 3.80 -2.74 0.66
C LEU A 21 3.40 -3.63 -0.52
N PHE A 22 2.31 -4.37 -0.36
CA PHE A 22 1.65 -5.14 -1.40
C PHE A 22 0.25 -4.62 -1.65
N GLN A 23 -0.16 -4.68 -2.92
CA GLN A 23 -1.55 -4.58 -3.34
C GLN A 23 -1.93 -5.91 -4.00
N GLY A 24 -2.81 -6.69 -3.37
CA GLY A 24 -2.96 -8.11 -3.68
C GLY A 24 -1.64 -8.86 -3.42
N LEU A 25 -1.10 -9.54 -4.44
CA LEU A 25 0.23 -10.17 -4.37
C LEU A 25 1.34 -9.31 -4.98
N ARG A 26 0.98 -8.19 -5.64
CA ARG A 26 1.94 -7.32 -6.31
C ARG A 26 2.72 -6.51 -5.27
N GLN A 27 4.05 -6.57 -5.30
CA GLN A 27 4.88 -5.68 -4.49
C GLN A 27 4.79 -4.27 -5.08
N ALA A 28 4.12 -3.37 -4.35
CA ALA A 28 3.90 -1.99 -4.75
C ALA A 28 5.08 -1.09 -4.38
N ALA A 29 5.71 -1.35 -3.23
CA ALA A 29 6.88 -0.63 -2.76
C ALA A 29 7.75 -1.51 -1.87
N PHE A 30 9.05 -1.25 -1.88
CA PHE A 30 10.01 -1.92 -1.01
C PHE A 30 11.17 -0.98 -0.68
N GLN A 31 11.63 -1.07 0.56
CA GLN A 31 12.92 -0.59 0.98
C GLN A 31 13.59 -1.63 1.88
N SER A 32 14.90 -1.76 1.74
CA SER A 32 15.71 -2.72 2.51
C SER A 32 15.80 -2.35 3.99
N ALA A 33 15.74 -1.06 4.31
CA ALA A 33 15.73 -0.57 5.69
C ALA A 33 14.31 -0.68 6.29
N ARG A 34 14.25 -1.03 7.58
CA ARG A 34 13.00 -0.91 8.34
C ARG A 34 12.66 0.56 8.57
N LEU A 35 11.36 0.88 8.60
CA LEU A 35 10.90 2.18 9.05
C LEU A 35 11.31 2.39 10.52
N PRO A 36 11.71 3.61 10.90
CA PRO A 36 12.05 3.93 12.28
C PRO A 36 10.81 3.75 13.18
N PRO A 37 11.03 3.46 14.47
CA PRO A 37 9.92 3.38 15.43
C PRO A 37 9.15 4.70 15.46
N ARG A 38 7.82 4.60 15.55
CA ARG A 38 6.93 5.75 15.75
C ARG A 38 6.48 5.77 17.22
N ARG A 39 6.01 6.94 17.66
CA ARG A 39 5.30 7.08 18.93
C ARG A 39 3.95 6.37 18.82
N LEU A 40 3.73 5.38 19.68
CA LEU A 40 2.50 4.58 19.74
C LEU A 40 1.73 4.80 21.05
N ASP A 41 2.17 5.76 21.86
CA ASP A 41 1.55 6.21 23.11
C ASP A 41 0.37 7.18 22.87
N THR A 42 -0.02 7.38 21.61
CA THR A 42 -1.18 8.18 21.21
C THR A 42 -2.42 7.31 21.06
N PRO A 43 -3.64 7.87 21.14
CA PRO A 43 -4.86 7.16 20.75
C PRO A 43 -4.71 6.59 19.34
N TRP A 44 -5.11 5.33 19.18
CA TRP A 44 -5.08 4.67 17.89
C TRP A 44 -6.34 5.05 17.11
N VAL A 45 -6.16 5.48 15.87
CA VAL A 45 -7.26 5.74 14.93
C VAL A 45 -7.12 4.83 13.73
N ILE A 46 -8.26 4.28 13.29
CA ILE A 46 -8.35 3.56 12.01
C ILE A 46 -9.09 4.49 11.06
N GLY A 47 -8.50 4.70 9.88
CA GLY A 47 -9.12 5.52 8.85
C GLY A 47 -9.01 7.02 9.08
N GLN A 48 -8.01 7.47 9.82
CA GLN A 48 -7.60 8.87 9.87
C GLN A 48 -6.08 8.97 9.84
N GLN A 49 -5.56 9.93 9.10
CA GLN A 49 -4.14 10.29 9.15
C GLN A 49 -3.97 11.52 10.06
N GLY A 50 -3.09 11.40 11.05
CA GLY A 50 -2.68 12.52 11.90
C GLY A 50 -3.77 13.08 12.81
N ASN A 51 -3.64 14.37 13.13
CA ASN A 51 -4.54 15.15 13.99
C ASN A 51 -5.21 16.31 13.24
N ILE A 52 -5.08 16.35 11.92
CA ILE A 52 -5.70 17.36 11.07
C ILE A 52 -7.12 16.90 10.74
N GLU A 53 -8.10 17.77 10.92
CA GLU A 53 -9.45 17.50 10.47
C GLU A 53 -9.48 17.53 8.93
N GLY A 54 -9.76 16.37 8.32
CA GLY A 54 -9.94 16.25 6.86
C GLY A 54 -9.27 15.04 6.22
N GLU A 55 -8.30 14.39 6.88
CA GLU A 55 -7.60 13.23 6.32
C GLU A 55 -8.27 11.91 6.73
N TYR A 56 -9.51 11.70 6.30
CA TYR A 56 -10.29 10.50 6.63
C TYR A 56 -10.25 9.46 5.51
N TRP A 57 -10.33 8.19 5.90
CA TRP A 57 -10.60 7.10 4.97
C TRP A 57 -12.04 7.19 4.49
N HIS A 58 -12.21 7.36 3.19
CA HIS A 58 -13.52 7.40 2.54
C HIS A 58 -13.77 6.09 1.79
N GLY A 59 -14.35 5.12 2.48
CA GLY A 59 -14.70 3.82 1.90
C GLY A 59 -14.97 2.75 2.95
N HIS A 60 -15.32 1.55 2.50
CA HIS A 60 -15.55 0.42 3.39
C HIS A 60 -14.24 -0.25 3.79
N LEU A 61 -14.14 -0.63 5.07
CA LEU A 61 -13.10 -1.51 5.60
C LEU A 61 -13.76 -2.77 6.14
N SER A 62 -13.58 -3.89 5.44
CA SER A 62 -14.21 -5.16 5.81
C SER A 62 -13.40 -5.97 6.82
N LEU A 63 -12.07 -5.79 6.85
CA LEU A 63 -11.16 -6.54 7.72
C LEU A 63 -9.86 -5.76 7.94
N LEU A 64 -9.40 -5.70 9.20
CA LEU A 64 -8.05 -5.28 9.58
C LEU A 64 -7.43 -6.39 10.45
N VAL A 65 -6.25 -6.86 10.07
CA VAL A 65 -5.45 -7.84 10.83
C VAL A 65 -4.08 -7.26 11.08
N VAL A 66 -3.63 -7.28 12.34
CA VAL A 66 -2.34 -6.73 12.76
C VAL A 66 -1.55 -7.82 13.47
N PHE A 67 -0.28 -7.95 13.12
CA PHE A 67 0.67 -8.87 13.74
C PHE A 67 1.75 -8.07 14.46
N GLU A 68 2.19 -8.55 15.63
CA GLU A 68 3.26 -7.91 16.41
C GLU A 68 4.66 -8.04 15.79
N ARG A 69 4.79 -8.85 14.73
CA ARG A 69 6.04 -9.12 14.01
C ARG A 69 5.85 -9.10 12.51
N GLN A 70 6.95 -8.92 11.79
CA GLN A 70 6.99 -9.14 10.35
C GLN A 70 6.80 -10.63 10.06
N LEU A 71 5.72 -10.95 9.34
CA LEU A 71 5.50 -12.28 8.78
C LEU A 71 6.55 -12.57 7.71
N ASN A 72 7.01 -13.83 7.67
CA ASN A 72 7.86 -14.30 6.58
C ASN A 72 7.04 -14.41 5.27
N PRO A 73 7.68 -14.64 4.10
CA PRO A 73 6.97 -14.70 2.82
C PRO A 73 5.84 -15.73 2.77
N ASP A 74 6.04 -16.92 3.32
CA ASP A 74 5.06 -18.01 3.28
C ASP A 74 3.86 -17.74 4.18
N GLU A 75 4.11 -17.25 5.40
CA GLU A 75 3.07 -16.81 6.34
C GLU A 75 2.22 -15.69 5.75
N ARG A 76 2.87 -14.70 5.14
CA ARG A 76 2.18 -13.58 4.49
C ARG A 76 1.31 -14.07 3.34
N LEU A 77 1.84 -14.94 2.48
CA LEU A 77 1.09 -15.51 1.37
C LEU A 77 -0.12 -16.30 1.88
N ALA A 78 0.05 -17.13 2.91
CA ALA A 78 -1.04 -17.89 3.49
C ALA A 78 -2.17 -16.98 4.02
N VAL A 79 -1.83 -15.89 4.69
CA VAL A 79 -2.80 -14.88 5.16
C VAL A 79 -3.50 -14.20 3.98
N GLN A 80 -2.76 -13.77 2.97
CA GLN A 80 -3.32 -13.13 1.78
C GLN A 80 -4.28 -14.05 1.03
N THR A 81 -3.92 -15.33 0.86
CA THR A 81 -4.77 -16.36 0.25
C THR A 81 -6.03 -16.63 1.08
N ALA A 82 -5.91 -16.74 2.41
CA ALA A 82 -7.06 -16.96 3.27
C ALA A 82 -8.06 -15.78 3.20
N ILE A 83 -7.58 -14.54 3.22
CA ILE A 83 -8.42 -13.35 3.11
C ILE A 83 -9.06 -13.25 1.71
N SER A 84 -8.27 -13.43 0.65
CA SER A 84 -8.78 -13.44 -0.72
C SER A 84 -9.88 -14.47 -0.91
N SER A 85 -9.67 -15.70 -0.43
CA SER A 85 -10.65 -16.77 -0.50
C SER A 85 -11.93 -16.43 0.27
N ARG A 86 -11.81 -15.88 1.48
CA ARG A 86 -12.95 -15.47 2.31
C ARG A 86 -13.83 -14.42 1.64
N PHE A 87 -13.23 -13.47 0.93
CA PHE A 87 -13.95 -12.37 0.29
C PHE A 87 -14.18 -12.58 -1.21
N SER A 88 -13.89 -13.76 -1.75
CA SER A 88 -13.97 -14.06 -3.19
C SER A 88 -13.26 -13.03 -4.08
N MET A 89 -12.14 -12.50 -3.58
CA MET A 89 -11.38 -11.44 -4.25
C MET A 89 -10.24 -12.06 -5.08
N PRO A 90 -10.06 -11.71 -6.36
CA PRO A 90 -8.95 -12.21 -7.16
C PRO A 90 -7.60 -11.68 -6.64
N LEU A 91 -6.65 -12.58 -6.39
CA LEU A 91 -5.26 -12.20 -6.12
C LEU A 91 -4.57 -11.89 -7.44
N GLN A 92 -4.48 -10.61 -7.77
CA GLN A 92 -3.68 -10.18 -8.92
C GLN A 92 -2.20 -10.44 -8.63
N ALA A 93 -1.59 -11.29 -9.46
CA ALA A 93 -0.15 -11.52 -9.48
C ALA A 93 0.57 -10.26 -10.00
N GLN A 94 1.89 -10.21 -9.78
CA GLN A 94 2.73 -9.19 -10.41
C GLN A 94 2.47 -9.23 -11.93
N PRO A 95 2.05 -8.13 -12.57
CA PRO A 95 2.03 -8.06 -14.01
C PRO A 95 3.45 -8.37 -14.52
N THR A 96 3.57 -9.24 -15.52
CA THR A 96 4.80 -9.39 -16.29
C THR A 96 5.02 -8.07 -17.02
N ALA A 97 5.69 -7.13 -16.37
CA ALA A 97 5.94 -5.83 -16.95
C ALA A 97 7.04 -5.96 -18.00
N GLU A 98 6.72 -5.64 -19.25
CA GLU A 98 7.73 -5.21 -20.22
C GLU A 98 8.52 -4.05 -19.61
N PRO A 99 9.85 -4.00 -19.79
CA PRO A 99 10.67 -2.91 -19.27
C PRO A 99 10.13 -1.57 -19.77
N ALA A 100 9.98 -0.62 -18.85
CA ALA A 100 9.45 0.71 -19.15
C ALA A 100 10.34 1.41 -20.19
N SER A 101 9.72 2.06 -21.17
CA SER A 101 10.46 2.85 -22.17
C SER A 101 11.13 4.07 -21.49
N PRO A 102 12.19 4.64 -22.10
CA PRO A 102 12.82 5.86 -21.59
C PRO A 102 11.83 7.01 -21.33
N GLU A 103 10.82 7.16 -22.19
CA GLU A 103 9.77 8.18 -22.07
C GLU A 103 8.89 7.93 -20.83
N GLN A 104 8.55 6.67 -20.55
CA GLN A 104 7.79 6.30 -19.36
C GLN A 104 8.58 6.55 -18.07
N LEU A 105 9.89 6.30 -18.08
CA LEU A 105 10.77 6.59 -16.95
C LEU A 105 10.95 8.09 -16.72
N ALA A 106 11.07 8.88 -17.80
CA ALA A 106 11.13 10.34 -17.73
C ALA A 106 9.84 10.92 -17.14
N LEU A 107 8.68 10.43 -17.60
CA LEU A 107 7.38 10.83 -17.05
C LEU A 107 7.23 10.44 -15.58
N ALA A 108 7.60 9.22 -15.20
CA ALA A 108 7.57 8.78 -13.80
C ALA A 108 8.47 9.66 -12.90
N SER A 109 9.63 10.06 -13.42
CA SER A 109 10.55 10.97 -12.72
C SER A 109 9.93 12.36 -12.53
N LEU A 110 9.27 12.91 -13.55
CA LEU A 110 8.53 14.17 -13.46
C LEU A 110 7.38 14.07 -12.43
N CYS A 111 6.59 13.01 -12.46
CA CYS A 111 5.52 12.78 -11.49
C CYS A 111 6.06 12.69 -10.06
N LEU A 112 7.19 12.01 -9.86
CA LEU A 112 7.86 11.95 -8.56
C LEU A 112 8.24 13.33 -8.05
N VAL A 113 8.77 14.22 -8.90
CA VAL A 113 9.09 15.59 -8.53
C VAL A 113 7.80 16.34 -8.14
N LEU A 114 6.79 16.35 -9.01
CA LEU A 114 5.53 17.07 -8.78
C LEU A 114 4.79 16.62 -7.52
N LEU A 115 4.76 15.31 -7.25
CA LEU A 115 4.09 14.75 -6.07
C LEU A 115 4.87 15.00 -4.78
N ASN A 116 6.22 15.09 -4.85
CA ASN A 116 7.03 15.42 -3.67
C ASN A 116 7.08 16.93 -3.39
N THR A 117 6.86 17.79 -4.39
CA THR A 117 6.84 19.26 -4.20
C THR A 117 5.52 19.77 -3.64
N ASN A 118 4.49 18.91 -3.49
CA ASN A 118 3.15 19.31 -3.05
C ASN A 118 2.54 20.40 -3.95
N GLU A 119 2.97 20.47 -5.21
CA GLU A 119 2.44 21.41 -6.18
C GLU A 119 1.18 20.82 -6.83
N PHE A 120 0.09 21.59 -6.82
CA PHE A 120 -1.13 21.23 -7.53
C PHE A 120 -0.85 21.27 -9.04
N ALA A 121 -0.64 20.09 -9.64
CA ALA A 121 -0.65 19.96 -11.09
C ALA A 121 -2.10 20.12 -11.59
N PHE A 122 -2.45 21.32 -12.03
CA PHE A 122 -3.65 21.52 -12.84
C PHE A 122 -3.39 20.95 -14.23
N ILE A 123 -4.12 19.89 -14.57
CA ILE A 123 -4.21 19.39 -15.94
C ILE A 123 -5.51 19.96 -16.50
N ASP A 124 -5.39 20.80 -17.53
CA ASP A 124 -6.52 21.31 -18.33
C ASP A 124 -7.07 20.21 -19.24
#